data_AF-A0A317IJT7-F1
#
_entry.id   AF-A0A317IJT7-F1
#
_cell.length_a   1.000
_cell.length_b   1.000
_cell.length_c   1.000
_cell.angle_alpha   90.00
_cell.angle_beta   90.00
_cell.angle_gamma   90.00
#
_symmetry.space_group_name_H-M   'P 1'
#
loop_
_entity.id
_entity.type
_entity.pdbx_description
1 polymer ?
#
loop_
_entity_poly.entity_id
_entity_poly.type
_entity_poly.pdbx_seq_one_letter_code
_entity_poly.pdbx_strand_id
1 'polypeptide(L)'
;MNDHQAKATFVAKMLEGRVVNDEKRVQLCIKGAMRGFPATLEALRVSPPFGVSYFLETKIVDDPNSNPSESALRMVVTPRAVHGLFASIIRIFLLEPKGQNLGVPRLDSAFICTFNEPQAALRFARYPGIEESLLGLARVARFSELLIRTDAGLYLAQPKSFEDLDLDVCKETFRILGEIGQIIVDSFTAND
;
A
#
# COMPACT_ATOMS: atom_id res chain seq x y z
N MET A 1 -20.49 10.88 -21.30
CA MET A 1 -19.68 10.03 -20.41
C MET A 1 -19.44 10.82 -19.15
N ASN A 2 -19.82 10.29 -17.98
CA ASN A 2 -19.56 10.99 -16.71
C ASN A 2 -18.04 11.06 -16.48
N ASP A 3 -17.52 12.17 -15.95
CA ASP A 3 -16.09 12.36 -15.66
C ASP A 3 -15.51 11.21 -14.82
N HIS A 4 -16.31 10.65 -13.91
CA HIS A 4 -15.93 9.48 -13.11
C HIS A 4 -15.68 8.23 -13.97
N GLN A 5 -16.49 8.00 -15.01
CA GLN A 5 -16.32 6.86 -15.91
C GLN A 5 -15.09 7.04 -16.81
N ALA A 6 -14.83 8.28 -17.26
CA ALA A 6 -13.65 8.60 -18.04
C ALA A 6 -12.37 8.33 -17.23
N LYS A 7 -12.34 8.81 -15.98
CA LYS A 7 -11.25 8.61 -15.04
C LYS A 7 -11.03 7.12 -14.71
N ALA A 8 -12.11 6.40 -14.41
CA ALA A 8 -12.04 4.96 -14.14
C ALA A 8 -11.51 4.18 -15.36
N THR A 9 -11.91 4.57 -16.56
CA THR A 9 -11.41 3.97 -17.81
C THR A 9 -9.92 4.27 -18.01
N PHE A 10 -9.46 5.47 -17.67
CA PHE A 10 -8.05 5.82 -17.72
C PHE A 10 -7.22 4.96 -16.75
N VAL A 11 -7.65 4.85 -15.49
CA VAL A 11 -6.98 4.00 -14.49
C VAL A 11 -6.98 2.54 -14.93
N ALA A 12 -8.09 2.04 -15.50
CA ALA A 12 -8.15 0.69 -16.05
C ALA A 12 -7.12 0.48 -17.16
N LYS A 13 -7.00 1.42 -18.11
CA LYS A 13 -5.98 1.34 -19.18
C LYS A 13 -4.57 1.38 -18.64
N MET A 14 -4.31 2.23 -17.64
CA MET A 14 -3.01 2.33 -16.98
C MET A 14 -2.59 1.03 -16.31
N LEU A 15 -3.55 0.28 -15.76
CA LEU A 15 -3.35 -1.04 -15.16
C LEU A 15 -3.48 -2.19 -16.17
N GLU A 16 -3.58 -1.91 -17.48
CA GLU A 16 -3.83 -2.93 -18.50
C GLU A 16 -5.05 -3.84 -18.16
N GLY A 17 -6.07 -3.23 -17.56
CA GLY A 17 -7.16 -3.92 -16.89
C GLY A 17 -8.55 -3.39 -17.25
N ARG A 18 -9.50 -3.59 -16.33
CA ARG A 18 -10.91 -3.22 -16.51
C ARG A 18 -11.58 -2.76 -15.22
N VAL A 19 -12.62 -1.97 -15.37
CA VAL A 19 -13.57 -1.68 -14.28
C VAL A 19 -14.44 -2.91 -14.06
N VAL A 20 -14.57 -3.34 -12.81
CA VAL A 20 -15.35 -4.51 -12.39
C VAL A 20 -16.55 -4.04 -11.57
N ASN A 21 -17.72 -4.63 -11.82
CA ASN A 21 -18.88 -4.38 -10.98
C ASN A 21 -18.78 -5.21 -9.69
N ASP A 22 -18.56 -4.53 -8.57
CA ASP A 22 -18.56 -5.11 -7.22
C ASP A 22 -19.39 -4.23 -6.25
N GLU A 23 -20.57 -3.80 -6.71
CA GLU A 23 -21.46 -2.88 -5.99
C GLU A 23 -21.87 -3.37 -4.59
N LYS A 24 -21.75 -4.68 -4.31
CA LYS A 24 -22.02 -5.25 -2.99
C LYS A 24 -20.98 -4.84 -1.94
N ARG A 25 -19.73 -4.56 -2.35
CA ARG A 25 -18.64 -4.17 -1.45
C ARG A 25 -18.21 -2.72 -1.65
N VAL A 26 -18.11 -2.27 -2.90
CA VAL A 26 -17.50 -0.99 -3.27
C VAL A 26 -18.23 -0.34 -4.43
N GLN A 27 -18.28 1.00 -4.47
CA GLN A 27 -18.85 1.72 -5.60
C GLN A 27 -17.96 1.67 -6.84
N LEU A 28 -16.65 1.50 -6.65
CA LEU A 28 -15.68 1.40 -7.73
C LEU A 28 -14.65 0.32 -7.41
N CYS A 29 -14.45 -0.60 -8.36
CA CYS A 29 -13.40 -1.59 -8.35
C CYS A 29 -12.74 -1.61 -9.73
N ILE A 30 -11.43 -1.43 -9.80
CA ILE A 30 -10.65 -1.48 -11.03
C ILE A 30 -9.57 -2.53 -10.84
N LYS A 31 -9.56 -3.56 -11.67
CA LYS A 31 -8.60 -4.67 -11.61
C LYS A 31 -7.75 -4.70 -12.87
N GLY A 32 -6.46 -4.98 -12.70
CA GLY A 32 -5.51 -5.12 -13.80
C GLY A 32 -4.22 -5.74 -13.30
N ALA A 33 -3.10 -5.34 -13.90
CA ALA A 33 -1.77 -5.76 -13.49
C ALA A 33 -0.79 -4.58 -13.46
N MET A 34 0.23 -4.68 -12.61
CA MET A 34 1.35 -3.75 -12.57
C MET A 34 2.62 -4.56 -12.38
N ARG A 35 3.55 -4.47 -13.34
CA ARG A 35 4.81 -5.24 -13.33
C ARG A 35 4.62 -6.76 -13.14
N GLY A 36 3.56 -7.32 -13.75
CA GLY A 36 3.24 -8.74 -13.64
C GLY A 36 2.46 -9.15 -12.40
N PHE A 37 2.26 -8.26 -11.43
CA PHE A 37 1.44 -8.50 -10.24
C PHE A 37 -0.01 -8.09 -10.47
N PRO A 38 -1.02 -8.89 -10.05
CA PRO A 38 -2.40 -8.44 -10.00
C PRO A 38 -2.54 -7.18 -9.15
N ALA A 39 -3.17 -6.16 -9.72
CA ALA A 39 -3.33 -4.85 -9.10
C ALA A 39 -4.81 -4.46 -9.05
N THR A 40 -5.27 -3.94 -7.91
CA THR A 40 -6.64 -3.46 -7.75
C THR A 40 -6.67 -2.06 -7.13
N LEU A 41 -7.49 -1.17 -7.69
CA LEU A 41 -7.91 0.08 -7.04
C LEU A 41 -9.37 -0.06 -6.63
N GLU A 42 -9.68 0.23 -5.36
CA GLU A 42 -11.04 0.21 -4.83
C GLU A 42 -11.42 1.55 -4.21
N ALA A 43 -12.71 1.89 -4.28
CA ALA A 43 -13.30 2.99 -3.53
C ALA A 43 -14.69 2.60 -3.02
N LEU A 44 -14.91 2.67 -1.70
CA LEU A 44 -16.21 2.41 -1.10
C LEU A 44 -17.28 3.37 -1.65
N ARG A 45 -16.91 4.64 -1.74
CA ARG A 45 -17.63 5.69 -2.48
C ARG A 45 -16.64 6.49 -3.31
N VAL A 46 -17.08 6.99 -4.45
CA VAL A 46 -16.21 7.80 -5.33
C VAL A 46 -16.01 9.23 -4.81
N SER A 47 -17.00 9.76 -4.09
CA SER A 47 -17.01 11.13 -3.56
C SER A 47 -16.55 11.18 -2.08
N PRO A 48 -16.12 12.36 -1.59
CA PRO A 48 -15.75 12.55 -0.18
C PRO A 48 -16.86 12.14 0.80
N PRO A 49 -16.52 11.75 2.05
CA PRO A 49 -15.19 11.76 2.67
C PRO A 49 -14.40 10.44 2.54
N PHE A 50 -14.79 9.55 1.63
CA PHE A 50 -14.20 8.21 1.54
C PHE A 50 -12.91 8.20 0.72
N GLY A 51 -11.91 7.46 1.19
CA GLY A 51 -10.62 7.29 0.51
C GLY A 51 -10.64 6.19 -0.55
N VAL A 52 -9.50 6.05 -1.24
CA VAL A 52 -9.22 4.94 -2.16
C VAL A 52 -8.24 3.96 -1.52
N SER A 53 -8.37 2.69 -1.91
CA SER A 53 -7.48 1.62 -1.49
C SER A 53 -6.80 0.99 -2.69
N TYR A 54 -5.49 0.76 -2.57
CA TYR A 54 -4.65 0.09 -3.55
C TYR A 54 -4.29 -1.29 -3.04
N PHE A 55 -4.37 -2.28 -3.90
CA PHE A 55 -3.96 -3.65 -3.62
C PHE A 55 -2.99 -4.10 -4.70
N LEU A 56 -1.92 -4.76 -4.30
CA LEU A 56 -0.99 -5.44 -5.20
C LEU A 56 -0.75 -6.84 -4.65
N GLU A 57 -1.14 -7.87 -5.39
CA GLU A 57 -0.99 -9.26 -4.95
C GLU A 57 0.38 -9.79 -5.38
N THR A 58 1.20 -10.22 -4.42
CA THR A 58 2.55 -10.74 -4.69
C THR A 58 2.59 -12.26 -4.73
N LYS A 59 1.54 -12.93 -4.23
CA LYS A 59 1.39 -14.37 -4.36
C LYS A 59 0.83 -14.67 -5.76
N ILE A 60 1.68 -15.19 -6.63
CA ILE A 60 1.25 -15.83 -7.87
C ILE A 60 0.44 -17.06 -7.44
N VAL A 61 -0.80 -17.18 -7.90
CA VAL A 61 -1.70 -18.28 -7.56
C VAL A 61 -0.97 -19.60 -7.76
N ASP A 62 -0.64 -20.30 -6.67
CA ASP A 62 -0.55 -21.76 -6.67
C ASP A 62 -0.64 -22.40 -5.28
N ASP A 63 -1.28 -23.56 -5.32
CA ASP A 63 -1.66 -24.54 -4.31
C ASP A 63 -2.62 -24.10 -3.18
N PRO A 64 -3.92 -24.49 -3.23
CA PRO A 64 -4.86 -24.36 -2.11
C PRO A 64 -4.45 -25.14 -0.84
N ASN A 65 -3.39 -25.96 -0.90
CA ASN A 65 -2.81 -26.64 0.26
C ASN A 65 -1.58 -25.95 0.87
N SER A 66 -1.14 -24.81 0.31
CA SER A 66 -0.07 -24.03 0.94
C SER A 66 -0.61 -23.36 2.21
N ASN A 67 -0.36 -23.99 3.36
CA ASN A 67 -0.62 -23.35 4.66
C ASN A 67 0.09 -21.99 4.67
N PRO A 68 -0.57 -20.90 5.13
CA PRO A 68 0.11 -19.64 5.37
C PRO A 68 1.30 -19.94 6.27
N SER A 69 2.52 -19.72 5.76
CA SER A 69 3.71 -19.97 6.55
C SER A 69 3.60 -19.15 7.83
N GLU A 70 3.67 -19.80 8.99
CA GLU A 70 3.64 -19.11 10.30
C GLU A 70 4.77 -18.07 10.42
N SER A 71 5.81 -18.16 9.57
CA SER A 71 6.92 -17.22 9.49
C SER A 71 6.74 -16.09 8.47
N ALA A 72 5.57 -15.95 7.83
CA ALA A 72 5.32 -14.88 6.88
C ALA A 72 5.33 -13.51 7.57
N LEU A 73 6.09 -12.56 7.03
CA LEU A 73 6.09 -11.18 7.53
C LEU A 73 4.75 -10.53 7.23
N ARG A 74 4.13 -10.02 8.30
CA ARG A 74 3.01 -9.09 8.30
C ARG A 74 3.45 -7.81 9.00
N MET A 75 3.50 -6.71 8.25
CA MET A 75 3.93 -5.41 8.77
C MET A 75 2.93 -4.32 8.38
N VAL A 76 2.51 -3.50 9.33
CA VAL A 76 1.75 -2.27 9.09
C VAL A 76 2.71 -1.10 9.21
N VAL A 77 2.69 -0.21 8.22
CA VAL A 77 3.47 1.02 8.16
C VAL A 77 2.50 2.19 8.10
N THR A 78 2.62 3.10 9.06
CA THR A 78 1.82 4.31 9.16
C THR A 78 2.76 5.51 9.15
N PRO A 79 2.61 6.48 8.24
CA PRO A 79 3.43 7.69 8.29
C PRO A 79 3.19 8.42 9.61
N ARG A 80 4.27 8.85 10.27
CA ARG A 80 4.13 9.79 11.37
C ARG A 80 3.49 11.06 10.80
N ALA A 81 2.53 11.64 11.51
CA ALA A 81 1.95 12.91 11.14
C ALA A 81 2.98 14.03 11.41
N VAL A 82 4.01 14.15 10.57
CA VAL A 82 5.15 15.03 10.87
C VAL A 82 4.88 16.49 10.47
N HIS A 83 3.87 16.79 9.63
CA HIS A 83 3.68 18.15 9.12
C HIS A 83 2.23 18.63 9.10
N GLY A 84 1.99 19.79 9.73
CA GLY A 84 0.73 20.53 9.73
C GLY A 84 0.20 20.85 11.13
N LEU A 85 -0.87 21.63 11.21
CA LEU A 85 -1.52 22.05 12.46
C LEU A 85 -1.93 20.84 13.35
N PHE A 86 -2.26 19.71 12.71
CA PHE A 86 -2.62 18.45 13.37
C PHE A 86 -1.44 17.74 14.07
N ALA A 87 -0.20 17.96 13.64
CA ALA A 87 0.99 17.42 14.31
C ALA A 87 1.13 18.01 15.73
N SER A 88 0.79 19.30 15.88
CA SER A 88 0.76 19.98 17.17
C SER A 88 -0.34 19.43 18.08
N ILE A 89 -1.53 19.13 17.54
CA ILE A 89 -2.64 18.58 18.32
C ILE A 89 -2.33 17.15 18.77
N ILE A 90 -1.82 16.29 17.89
CA ILE A 90 -1.46 14.90 18.22
C ILE A 90 -0.33 14.86 19.27
N ARG A 91 0.67 15.75 19.16
CA ARG A 91 1.73 15.90 20.18
C ARG A 91 1.21 16.36 21.53
N ILE A 92 0.21 17.26 21.58
CA ILE A 92 -0.42 17.73 22.83
C ILE A 92 -1.19 16.60 23.51
N PHE A 93 -1.85 15.72 22.75
CA PHE A 93 -2.61 14.61 23.32
C PHE A 93 -1.77 13.35 23.64
N LEU A 94 -0.47 13.31 23.32
CA LEU A 94 0.43 12.17 23.62
C LEU A 94 -0.06 10.79 23.11
N LEU A 95 -1.01 10.77 22.16
CA LEU A 95 -1.61 9.55 21.61
C LEU A 95 -0.90 9.09 20.33
N GLU A 96 0.42 9.31 20.18
CA GLU A 96 1.15 8.62 19.12
C GLU A 96 1.32 7.15 19.53
N PRO A 97 0.76 6.18 18.78
CA PRO A 97 1.08 4.78 19.01
C PRO A 97 2.61 4.64 18.86
N LYS A 98 3.29 4.17 19.92
CA LYS A 98 4.76 4.11 19.94
C LYS A 98 5.35 3.24 18.81
N GLY A 99 4.55 2.33 18.26
CA GLY A 99 4.99 1.36 17.26
C GLY A 99 6.11 0.47 17.79
N GLN A 100 6.64 -0.36 16.90
CA GLN A 100 7.85 -1.14 17.09
C GLN A 100 8.98 -0.50 16.28
N ASN A 101 10.22 -0.63 16.77
CA ASN A 101 11.40 -0.05 16.12
C ASN A 101 11.96 -1.03 15.09
N LEU A 102 12.14 -0.58 13.85
CA LEU A 102 12.68 -1.39 12.75
C LEU A 102 14.21 -1.46 12.76
N GLY A 103 14.91 -0.62 13.53
CA GLY A 103 16.37 -0.55 13.56
C GLY A 103 16.98 0.16 12.35
N VAL A 104 16.20 1.05 11.71
CA VAL A 104 16.58 1.85 10.54
C VAL A 104 16.19 3.31 10.82
N PRO A 105 17.13 4.18 11.27
CA PRO A 105 16.81 5.50 11.84
C PRO A 105 15.95 6.40 10.95
N ARG A 106 16.17 6.38 9.63
CA ARG A 106 15.37 7.16 8.68
C ARG A 106 13.92 6.67 8.58
N LEU A 107 13.69 5.35 8.68
CA LEU A 107 12.34 4.79 8.68
C LEU A 107 11.66 4.96 10.04
N ASP A 108 12.38 4.74 11.14
CA ASP A 108 11.84 4.89 12.50
C ASP A 108 11.39 6.34 12.80
N SER A 109 12.08 7.32 12.21
CA SER A 109 11.73 8.74 12.31
C SER A 109 10.58 9.15 11.40
N ALA A 110 10.35 8.45 10.28
CA ALA A 110 9.31 8.77 9.32
C ALA A 110 8.01 7.98 9.57
N PHE A 111 8.08 6.80 10.17
CA PHE A 111 6.96 5.86 10.26
C PHE A 111 6.77 5.30 11.67
N ILE A 112 5.53 4.88 11.94
CA ILE A 112 5.15 4.01 13.04
C ILE A 112 4.91 2.64 12.40
N CYS A 113 5.66 1.63 12.83
CA CYS A 113 5.53 0.28 12.28
C CYS A 113 4.98 -0.68 13.34
N THR A 114 4.18 -1.65 12.93
CA THR A 114 3.87 -2.84 13.74
C THR A 114 4.11 -4.07 12.91
N PHE A 115 4.73 -5.11 13.46
CA PHE A 115 5.07 -6.33 12.73
C PHE A 115 5.00 -7.55 13.64
N ASN A 116 4.80 -8.73 13.04
CA ASN A 116 4.75 -10.00 13.75
C ASN A 116 6.14 -10.65 13.94
N GLU A 117 7.06 -10.46 12.99
CA GLU A 117 8.38 -11.11 12.98
C GLU A 117 9.51 -10.07 12.88
N PRO A 118 10.18 -9.73 13.99
CA PRO A 118 11.19 -8.66 14.02
C PRO A 118 12.37 -8.88 13.08
N GLN A 119 12.84 -10.12 12.92
CA GLN A 119 13.99 -10.41 12.06
C GLN A 119 13.63 -10.25 10.59
N ALA A 120 12.46 -10.72 10.18
CA ALA A 120 11.96 -10.54 8.83
C ALA A 120 11.69 -9.06 8.52
N ALA A 121 11.13 -8.30 9.48
CA ALA A 121 10.88 -6.87 9.34
C ALA A 121 12.20 -6.08 9.16
N LEU A 122 13.23 -6.40 9.96
CA LEU A 122 14.56 -5.79 9.82
C LEU A 122 15.20 -6.12 8.47
N ARG A 123 15.13 -7.38 8.02
CA ARG A 123 15.66 -7.78 6.70
C ARG A 123 14.96 -7.03 5.57
N PHE A 124 13.64 -6.93 5.61
CA PHE A 124 12.86 -6.17 4.64
C PHE A 124 13.25 -4.69 4.65
N ALA A 125 13.29 -4.06 5.82
CA ALA A 125 13.61 -2.64 5.97
C ALA A 125 15.03 -2.29 5.47
N ARG A 126 15.98 -3.24 5.57
CA ARG A 126 17.36 -3.08 5.10
C ARG A 126 17.57 -3.51 3.65
N TYR A 127 16.57 -4.09 2.99
CA TYR A 127 16.72 -4.52 1.60
C TYR A 127 16.94 -3.30 0.69
N PRO A 128 17.88 -3.36 -0.27
CA PRO A 128 18.18 -2.23 -1.16
C PRO A 128 16.92 -1.68 -1.84
N GLY A 129 16.68 -0.38 -1.70
CA GLY A 129 15.55 0.33 -2.30
C GLY A 129 14.31 0.46 -1.42
N ILE A 130 14.11 -0.38 -0.39
CA ILE A 130 12.89 -0.31 0.45
C ILE A 130 12.75 1.04 1.15
N GLU A 131 13.85 1.55 1.72
CA GLU A 131 13.82 2.82 2.43
C GLU A 131 13.34 3.97 1.52
N GLU A 132 13.91 4.09 0.32
CA GLU A 132 13.56 5.13 -0.63
C GLU A 132 12.16 4.92 -1.22
N SER A 133 11.75 3.68 -1.47
CA SER A 133 10.39 3.35 -1.91
C SER A 133 9.34 3.74 -0.87
N LEU A 134 9.54 3.42 0.42
CA LEU A 134 8.59 3.80 1.47
C LEU A 134 8.51 5.31 1.66
N LEU A 135 9.65 6.01 1.68
CA LEU A 135 9.69 7.47 1.79
C LEU A 135 9.06 8.15 0.56
N GLY A 136 9.33 7.63 -0.64
CA GLY A 136 8.73 8.09 -1.89
C GLY A 136 7.21 7.90 -1.87
N LEU A 137 6.74 6.73 -1.45
CA LEU A 137 5.32 6.41 -1.33
C LEU A 137 4.60 7.35 -0.36
N ALA A 138 5.23 7.65 0.78
CA ALA A 138 4.67 8.59 1.76
C ALA A 138 4.54 10.00 1.20
N ARG A 139 5.52 10.44 0.40
CA ARG A 139 5.51 11.76 -0.24
C ARG A 139 4.44 11.88 -1.32
N VAL A 140 4.32 10.85 -2.16
CA VAL A 140 3.43 10.83 -3.34
C VAL A 140 2.00 10.54 -2.93
N ALA A 141 1.75 9.39 -2.31
CA ALA A 141 0.39 8.96 -1.99
C ALA A 141 -0.18 9.69 -0.76
N ARG A 142 0.67 10.16 0.16
CA ARG A 142 0.23 10.67 1.48
C ARG A 142 -0.74 9.69 2.15
N PHE A 143 -0.38 8.41 2.11
CA PHE A 143 -1.22 7.32 2.58
C PHE A 143 -1.41 7.36 4.10
N SER A 144 -2.50 6.79 4.59
CA SER A 144 -2.74 6.65 6.03
C SER A 144 -2.17 5.35 6.58
N GLU A 145 -2.22 4.28 5.78
CA GLU A 145 -1.72 2.96 6.18
C GLU A 145 -1.23 2.18 4.96
N LEU A 146 -0.11 1.47 5.13
CA LEU A 146 0.39 0.46 4.21
C LEU A 146 0.55 -0.85 5.00
N LEU A 147 -0.19 -1.88 4.61
CA LEU A 147 -0.02 -3.25 5.09
C LEU A 147 0.83 -4.03 4.07
N ILE A 148 1.91 -4.61 4.56
CA ILE A 148 2.82 -5.49 3.84
C ILE A 148 2.62 -6.91 4.35
N ARG A 149 2.31 -7.83 3.45
CA ARG A 149 2.13 -9.24 3.72
C ARG A 149 2.91 -10.04 2.69
N THR A 150 3.99 -10.68 3.12
CA THR A 150 4.81 -11.51 2.22
C THR A 150 4.07 -12.72 1.66
N ASP A 151 3.02 -13.18 2.36
CA ASP A 151 2.15 -14.29 1.97
C ASP A 151 0.96 -13.90 1.08
N ALA A 152 0.73 -12.60 0.85
CA ALA A 152 -0.46 -12.13 0.12
C ALA A 152 -0.17 -10.96 -0.81
N GLY A 153 0.47 -9.90 -0.31
CA GLY A 153 0.77 -8.71 -1.08
C GLY A 153 0.78 -7.43 -0.26
N LEU A 154 0.52 -6.33 -0.94
CA LEU A 154 0.51 -4.98 -0.41
C LEU A 154 -0.90 -4.43 -0.43
N TYR A 155 -1.27 -3.75 0.65
CA TYR A 155 -2.51 -2.98 0.75
C TYR A 155 -2.19 -1.58 1.24
N LEU A 156 -2.59 -0.56 0.49
CA LEU A 156 -2.37 0.84 0.84
C LEU A 156 -3.69 1.60 0.86
N ALA A 157 -3.94 2.30 1.97
CA ALA A 157 -5.09 3.18 2.13
C ALA A 157 -4.67 4.64 1.94
N GLN A 158 -5.30 5.34 0.98
CA GLN A 158 -5.06 6.75 0.73
C GLN A 158 -6.30 7.57 1.13
N PRO A 159 -6.16 8.60 2.00
CA PRO A 159 -7.29 9.41 2.47
C PRO A 159 -7.70 10.48 1.43
N LYS A 160 -7.87 10.07 0.18
CA LYS A 160 -8.29 10.92 -0.95
C LYS A 160 -9.40 10.22 -1.70
N SER A 161 -10.48 10.94 -2.00
CA SER A 161 -11.61 10.44 -2.78
C SER A 161 -11.17 10.08 -4.20
N PHE A 162 -11.88 9.16 -4.84
CA PHE A 162 -11.61 8.83 -6.24
C PHE A 162 -11.83 10.05 -7.14
N GLU A 163 -12.82 10.88 -6.82
CA GLU A 163 -13.13 12.13 -7.52
C GLU A 163 -11.92 13.08 -7.54
N ASP A 164 -11.28 13.28 -6.39
CA ASP A 164 -10.13 14.18 -6.25
C ASP A 164 -8.76 13.51 -6.48
N LEU A 165 -8.73 12.22 -6.78
CA LEU A 165 -7.48 11.47 -6.94
C LEU A 165 -6.69 11.97 -8.15
N ASP A 166 -5.46 12.42 -7.95
CA ASP A 166 -4.57 12.74 -9.07
C ASP A 166 -4.14 11.45 -9.79
N LEU A 167 -4.28 11.43 -11.12
CA LEU A 167 -3.95 10.25 -11.95
C LEU A 167 -2.46 9.96 -11.98
N ASP A 168 -1.61 10.98 -11.92
CA ASP A 168 -0.16 10.81 -11.87
C ASP A 168 0.25 10.26 -10.50
N VAL A 169 -0.39 10.72 -9.42
CA VAL A 169 -0.21 10.16 -8.07
C VAL A 169 -0.65 8.69 -8.03
N CYS A 170 -1.78 8.36 -8.64
CA CYS A 170 -2.27 6.98 -8.72
C CYS A 170 -1.27 6.08 -9.46
N LYS A 171 -0.81 6.52 -10.64
CA LYS A 171 0.17 5.79 -11.45
C LYS A 171 1.47 5.54 -10.69
N GLU A 172 2.00 6.59 -10.08
CA GLU A 172 3.25 6.53 -9.34
C GLU A 172 3.12 5.67 -8.07
N THR A 173 1.96 5.71 -7.41
CA THR A 173 1.65 4.83 -6.26
C THR A 173 1.73 3.36 -6.68
N PHE A 174 1.07 2.97 -7.76
CA PHE A 174 1.16 1.59 -8.27
C PHE A 174 2.57 1.22 -8.72
N ARG A 175 3.31 2.13 -9.35
CA ARG A 175 4.71 1.90 -9.75
C ARG A 175 5.57 1.55 -8.54
N ILE A 176 5.51 2.36 -7.47
CA ILE A 176 6.29 2.14 -6.24
C ILE A 176 5.83 0.87 -5.52
N LEU A 177 4.52 0.61 -5.45
CA LEU A 177 4.00 -0.65 -4.91
C LEU A 177 4.55 -1.85 -5.70
N GLY A 178 4.60 -1.78 -7.03
CA GLY A 178 5.19 -2.83 -7.87
C GLY A 178 6.67 -3.07 -7.60
N GLU A 179 7.43 -2.03 -7.28
CA GLU A 179 8.84 -2.16 -6.87
C GLU A 179 8.99 -2.83 -5.51
N ILE A 180 8.16 -2.45 -4.54
CA ILE A 180 8.11 -3.12 -3.23
C ILE A 180 7.67 -4.58 -3.40
N GLY A 181 6.70 -4.85 -4.29
CA GLY A 181 6.21 -6.19 -4.60
C GLY A 181 7.31 -7.09 -5.18
N GLN A 182 8.10 -6.56 -6.11
CA GLN A 182 9.27 -7.28 -6.64
C GLN A 182 10.28 -7.59 -5.53
N ILE A 183 10.58 -6.62 -4.66
CA ILE A 183 11.48 -6.84 -3.53
C ILE A 183 10.95 -7.93 -2.60
N ILE A 184 9.64 -7.98 -2.33
CA ILE A 184 9.03 -9.04 -1.52
C ILE A 184 9.28 -10.42 -2.15
N VAL A 185 9.04 -10.56 -3.45
CA VAL A 185 9.28 -11.82 -4.16
C VAL A 185 10.76 -12.20 -4.08
N ASP A 186 11.66 -11.26 -4.40
CA ASP A 186 13.11 -11.51 -4.43
C ASP A 186 13.68 -11.86 -3.05
N SER A 187 13.19 -11.20 -1.99
CA SER A 187 13.74 -11.34 -0.63
C SER A 187 13.13 -12.46 0.21
N PHE A 188 11.92 -12.93 -0.13
CA PHE A 188 11.20 -13.94 0.65
C PHE A 188 10.83 -15.21 -0.12
N THR A 189 10.93 -15.23 -1.45
CA THR A 189 10.61 -16.43 -2.26
C THR A 189 11.85 -17.13 -2.79
N ALA A 190 13.00 -16.44 -2.89
CA ALA A 190 14.23 -17.00 -3.47
C ALA A 190 15.05 -17.91 -2.53
N ASN A 191 14.53 -18.25 -1.33
CA ASN A 191 15.24 -19.06 -0.33
C ASN A 191 14.49 -20.35 0.09
N ASP A 192 13.42 -20.71 -0.62
CA ASP A 192 12.77 -22.02 -0.48
C ASP A 192 13.11 -22.93 -1.67
#